data_AF-A0A8S1W5S2-F1
#
_entry.id   AF-A0A8S1W5S2-F1
#
_cell.length_a   1.000
_cell.length_b   1.000
_cell.length_c   1.000
_cell.angle_alpha   90.00
_cell.angle_beta   90.00
_cell.angle_gamma   90.00
#
_symmetry.space_group_name_H-M   'P 1'
#
loop_
_entity.id
_entity.type
_entity.pdbx_description
1 polymer ?
#
loop_
_entity_poly.entity_id
_entity_poly.type
_entity_poly.pdbx_seq_one_letter_code
_entity_poly.pdbx_strand_id
1 'polypeptide(L)'
;MKINIGKKSLQQHCSFHLKYCMVIFGYTLRAIFSIILTLKSIGKSNDLFLYYKIQGSFNEILFKLNQDLEGILIKMLINYLWIYSVIFAFNITFSFQFNFVEQASNQSYSMANNLDCYLSQSVDIELIYSKIISILILMLMQVLIITFGLIIFSNLIHSNLNQITIQIHYFVYIFSLTQDVSKQISNLSYISGDLTLKFNTETHFQWLMYLVLPGLIIFGCLIPLSLFLLMYFHRKGLDNYYIFRPHVCYLQNEYVKESYYWEQIKLSKRAIMILILTYFETKIHLKASLIGLSLIIYQLLGINKKPYIITKFNKFDLQSGQICSISIFLSAIKYESEQLNNIGISLAFQTCLMVLFLIITFPFIESIVKIYYKKYKLAIMKSVNSIFKYLKLTNLSNQFVVKIDEKYKKEQRIKDIFLKLRKFLLTVSKIQIKNRPQLLKYFQFYSNYQLNSQLLAQIIKSRNAKLVNIILWIEIGQRQD
;
A
#
# COMPACT_ATOMS: atom_id res chain seq x y z
N MET A 1 -20.41 -59.84 -5.86
CA MET A 1 -20.54 -58.44 -5.39
C MET A 1 -19.16 -57.76 -5.47
N LYS A 2 -18.72 -57.48 -6.70
CA LYS A 2 -17.37 -57.00 -7.04
C LYS A 2 -17.54 -55.75 -7.89
N ILE A 3 -16.77 -54.71 -7.58
CA ILE A 3 -16.40 -53.60 -8.46
C ILE A 3 -17.57 -52.65 -8.81
N ASN A 4 -17.97 -51.80 -7.87
CA ASN A 4 -18.60 -50.51 -8.20
C ASN A 4 -18.18 -49.36 -7.26
N ILE A 5 -17.15 -49.58 -6.44
CA ILE A 5 -16.62 -48.59 -5.49
C ILE A 5 -15.61 -47.64 -6.18
N GLY A 6 -14.96 -48.08 -7.27
CA GLY A 6 -13.91 -47.31 -7.95
C GLY A 6 -14.38 -46.10 -8.75
N LYS A 7 -15.59 -46.12 -9.34
CA LYS A 7 -16.08 -44.96 -10.12
C LYS A 7 -16.58 -43.80 -9.25
N LYS A 8 -17.18 -44.11 -8.09
CA LYS A 8 -17.62 -43.07 -7.14
C LYS A 8 -16.44 -42.39 -6.45
N SER A 9 -15.40 -43.12 -6.07
CA SER A 9 -14.19 -42.50 -5.50
C SER A 9 -13.44 -41.62 -6.51
N LEU A 10 -13.35 -42.04 -7.77
CA LEU A 10 -12.69 -41.25 -8.82
C LEU A 10 -13.46 -39.96 -9.16
N GLN A 11 -14.79 -40.03 -9.25
CA GLN A 11 -15.62 -38.87 -9.55
C GLN A 11 -15.65 -37.87 -8.38
N GLN A 12 -15.61 -38.36 -7.14
CA GLN A 12 -15.50 -37.53 -5.95
C GLN A 12 -14.12 -36.85 -5.86
N HIS A 13 -13.03 -37.57 -6.16
CA HIS A 13 -11.68 -36.99 -6.28
C HIS A 13 -11.62 -35.91 -7.37
N CYS A 14 -12.19 -36.17 -8.55
CA CYS A 14 -12.12 -35.24 -9.68
C CYS A 14 -12.92 -33.95 -9.43
N SER A 15 -14.10 -34.05 -8.79
CA SER A 15 -14.89 -32.87 -8.39
C SER A 15 -14.18 -32.01 -7.34
N PHE A 16 -13.40 -32.65 -6.47
CA PHE A 16 -12.60 -31.97 -5.45
C PHE A 16 -11.50 -31.14 -6.12
N HIS A 17 -10.68 -31.75 -6.99
CA HIS A 17 -9.58 -31.07 -7.69
C HIS A 17 -10.06 -29.83 -8.48
N LEU A 18 -11.19 -29.93 -9.19
CA LEU A 18 -11.74 -28.78 -9.93
C LEU A 18 -12.04 -27.58 -9.01
N LYS A 19 -12.63 -27.84 -7.83
CA LYS A 19 -12.96 -26.78 -6.87
C LYS A 19 -11.72 -26.05 -6.36
N TYR A 20 -10.64 -26.77 -6.04
CA TYR A 20 -9.38 -26.14 -5.62
C TYR A 20 -8.72 -25.36 -6.76
N CYS A 21 -8.68 -25.92 -7.97
CA CYS A 21 -8.17 -25.22 -9.14
C CYS A 21 -8.90 -23.89 -9.36
N MET A 22 -10.23 -23.87 -9.24
CA MET A 22 -11.03 -22.65 -9.39
C MET A 22 -10.75 -21.63 -8.28
N VAL A 23 -10.55 -22.08 -7.04
CA VAL A 23 -10.19 -21.20 -5.92
C VAL A 23 -8.81 -20.58 -6.12
N ILE A 24 -7.80 -21.38 -6.45
CA ILE A 24 -6.43 -20.92 -6.75
C ILE A 24 -6.45 -19.95 -7.92
N PHE A 25 -7.15 -20.30 -9.01
CA PHE A 25 -7.31 -19.45 -10.17
C PHE A 25 -7.96 -18.11 -9.79
N GLY A 26 -9.02 -18.13 -8.98
CA GLY A 26 -9.65 -16.92 -8.45
C GLY A 26 -8.68 -16.03 -7.66
N TYR A 27 -7.84 -16.61 -6.80
CA TYR A 27 -6.83 -15.86 -6.05
C TYR A 27 -5.73 -15.28 -6.95
N THR A 28 -5.26 -16.05 -7.94
CA THR A 28 -4.26 -15.55 -8.90
C THR A 28 -4.81 -14.42 -9.77
N LEU A 29 -6.04 -14.54 -10.28
CA LEU A 29 -6.71 -13.46 -11.01
C LEU A 29 -6.88 -12.21 -10.15
N ARG A 30 -7.30 -12.37 -8.89
CA ARG A 30 -7.41 -11.25 -7.95
C ARG A 30 -6.06 -10.58 -7.71
N ALA A 31 -4.99 -11.36 -7.53
CA ALA A 31 -3.63 -10.84 -7.35
C ALA A 31 -3.14 -10.08 -8.60
N ILE A 32 -3.31 -10.67 -9.79
CA ILE A 32 -2.96 -10.05 -11.07
C ILE A 32 -3.75 -8.75 -11.27
N PHE A 33 -5.06 -8.76 -11.01
CA PHE A 33 -5.91 -7.56 -11.12
C PHE A 33 -5.45 -6.46 -10.16
N SER A 34 -5.13 -6.82 -8.91
CA SER A 34 -4.56 -5.87 -7.93
C SER A 34 -3.26 -5.26 -8.44
N ILE A 35 -2.36 -6.07 -8.99
CA ILE A 35 -1.08 -5.59 -9.53
C ILE A 35 -1.30 -4.71 -10.77
N ILE A 36 -2.20 -5.06 -11.68
CA ILE A 36 -2.55 -4.22 -12.84
C ILE A 36 -3.13 -2.88 -12.38
N LEU A 37 -4.02 -2.87 -11.39
CA LEU A 37 -4.57 -1.63 -10.84
C LEU A 37 -3.48 -0.75 -10.22
N THR A 38 -2.55 -1.34 -9.46
CA THR A 38 -1.42 -0.60 -8.88
C THR A 38 -0.51 -0.05 -9.97
N LEU A 39 -0.12 -0.84 -10.97
CA LEU A 39 0.69 -0.39 -12.12
C LEU A 39 0.00 0.73 -12.92
N LYS A 40 -1.31 0.63 -13.13
CA LYS A 40 -2.09 1.70 -13.79
C LYS A 40 -2.14 2.98 -12.97
N SER A 41 -2.25 2.86 -11.64
CA SER A 41 -2.18 4.01 -10.73
C SER A 41 -0.79 4.64 -10.75
N ILE A 42 0.27 3.83 -10.73
CA ILE A 42 1.67 4.26 -10.84
C ILE A 42 1.90 5.03 -12.14
N GLY A 43 1.48 4.44 -13.28
CA GLY A 43 1.61 5.06 -14.60
C GLY A 43 0.94 6.42 -14.66
N LYS A 44 -0.33 6.52 -14.22
CA LYS A 44 -1.05 7.80 -14.17
C LYS A 44 -0.39 8.83 -13.26
N SER A 45 0.10 8.41 -12.09
CA SER A 45 0.79 9.29 -11.16
C SER A 45 2.10 9.82 -11.76
N ASN A 46 2.85 8.94 -12.43
CA ASN A 46 4.07 9.30 -13.15
C ASN A 46 3.78 10.23 -14.33
N ASP A 47 2.75 9.96 -15.14
CA ASP A 47 2.33 10.81 -16.25
C ASP A 47 1.90 12.20 -15.79
N LEU A 48 1.11 12.28 -14.71
CA LEU A 48 0.74 13.54 -14.09
C LEU A 48 1.97 14.27 -13.58
N PHE A 49 2.86 13.59 -12.87
CA PHE A 49 4.12 14.19 -12.41
C PHE A 49 4.94 14.71 -13.59
N LEU A 50 5.08 13.89 -14.64
CA LEU A 50 5.86 14.22 -15.82
C LEU A 50 5.29 15.47 -16.52
N TYR A 51 3.99 15.45 -16.73
CA TYR A 51 3.25 16.55 -17.31
C TYR A 51 3.43 17.84 -16.51
N TYR A 52 3.28 17.78 -15.19
CA TYR A 52 3.47 18.97 -14.36
C TYR A 52 4.91 19.43 -14.43
N LYS A 53 5.90 18.55 -14.31
CA LYS A 53 7.31 18.97 -14.31
C LYS A 53 7.72 19.76 -15.56
N ILE A 54 7.18 19.40 -16.72
CA ILE A 54 7.42 20.11 -17.98
C ILE A 54 6.84 21.55 -17.97
N GLN A 55 5.83 21.85 -17.15
CA GLN A 55 5.14 23.15 -17.12
C GLN A 55 5.84 24.27 -16.32
N GLY A 56 6.92 24.00 -15.58
CA GLY A 56 7.78 25.05 -14.99
C GLY A 56 7.47 25.48 -13.54
N SER A 57 7.54 26.76 -13.21
CA SER A 57 7.82 27.28 -11.84
C SER A 57 6.82 26.93 -10.70
N PHE A 58 5.76 26.13 -10.95
CA PHE A 58 4.75 25.74 -9.95
C PHE A 58 4.54 24.22 -9.82
N ASN A 59 5.46 23.41 -10.35
CA ASN A 59 5.32 21.96 -10.42
C ASN A 59 5.11 21.30 -9.06
N GLU A 60 5.79 21.77 -8.02
CA GLU A 60 5.66 21.19 -6.68
C GLU A 60 4.27 21.42 -6.08
N ILE A 61 3.69 22.61 -6.30
CA ILE A 61 2.35 22.95 -5.80
C ILE A 61 1.28 22.17 -6.57
N LEU A 62 1.36 22.18 -7.90
CA LEU A 62 0.43 21.46 -8.76
C LEU A 62 0.50 19.95 -8.53
N PHE A 63 1.70 19.40 -8.33
CA PHE A 63 1.85 17.99 -8.02
C PHE A 63 1.27 17.64 -6.64
N LYS A 64 1.54 18.44 -5.60
CA LYS A 64 0.96 18.23 -4.26
C LYS A 64 -0.58 18.27 -4.29
N LEU A 65 -1.16 19.14 -5.11
CA LEU A 65 -2.62 19.25 -5.26
C LEU A 65 -3.23 18.05 -6.01
N ASN A 66 -2.48 17.47 -6.94
CA ASN A 66 -2.98 16.40 -7.81
C ASN A 66 -2.43 15.00 -7.44
N GLN A 67 -1.76 14.89 -6.29
CA GLN A 67 -1.24 13.63 -5.81
C GLN A 67 -2.40 12.70 -5.45
N ASP A 68 -2.27 11.41 -5.79
CA ASP A 68 -3.29 10.38 -5.52
C ASP A 68 -3.38 10.10 -4.01
N LEU A 69 -4.08 10.98 -3.28
CA LEU A 69 -4.32 10.86 -1.83
C LEU A 69 -4.98 9.52 -1.46
N GLU A 70 -5.77 8.96 -2.38
CA GLU A 70 -6.44 7.67 -2.24
C GLU A 70 -5.45 6.53 -1.98
N GLY A 71 -4.42 6.42 -2.83
CA GLY A 71 -3.45 5.33 -2.76
C GLY A 71 -2.67 5.34 -1.46
N ILE A 72 -2.28 6.54 -1.01
CA ILE A 72 -1.56 6.75 0.24
C ILE A 72 -2.43 6.32 1.44
N LEU A 73 -3.69 6.75 1.48
CA LEU A 73 -4.62 6.40 2.56
C LEU A 73 -4.89 4.89 2.61
N ILE A 74 -5.09 4.25 1.46
CA ILE A 74 -5.30 2.79 1.36
C ILE A 74 -4.05 2.06 1.85
N LYS A 75 -2.85 2.48 1.42
CA LYS A 75 -1.58 1.89 1.86
C LYS A 75 -1.39 2.01 3.38
N MET A 76 -1.69 3.17 3.95
CA MET A 76 -1.64 3.39 5.40
C MET A 76 -2.65 2.49 6.13
N LEU A 77 -3.91 2.44 5.66
CA LEU A 77 -4.94 1.59 6.23
C LEU A 77 -4.52 0.11 6.22
N ILE A 78 -4.01 -0.41 5.09
CA ILE A 78 -3.55 -1.80 4.99
C ILE A 78 -2.39 -2.07 5.97
N ASN A 79 -1.43 -1.14 6.09
CA ASN A 79 -0.34 -1.25 7.04
C ASN A 79 -0.84 -1.32 8.50
N TYR A 80 -1.85 -0.53 8.87
CA TYR A 80 -2.42 -0.56 10.22
C TYR A 80 -3.33 -1.77 10.47
N LEU A 81 -4.09 -2.22 9.47
CA LEU A 81 -4.84 -3.47 9.54
C LEU A 81 -3.91 -4.67 9.73
N TRP A 82 -2.72 -4.65 9.09
CA TRP A 82 -1.71 -5.67 9.30
C TRP A 82 -1.11 -5.61 10.72
N ILE A 83 -0.78 -4.43 11.24
CA ILE A 83 -0.32 -4.31 12.64
C ILE A 83 -1.41 -4.78 13.61
N TYR A 84 -2.68 -4.50 13.29
CA TYR A 84 -3.81 -4.98 14.09
C TYR A 84 -3.98 -6.51 13.97
N SER A 85 -3.68 -7.12 12.82
CA SER A 85 -3.77 -8.58 12.67
C SER A 85 -2.76 -9.35 13.52
N VAL A 86 -1.63 -8.72 13.89
CA VAL A 86 -0.66 -9.24 14.87
C VAL A 86 -1.32 -9.57 16.21
N ILE A 87 -2.36 -8.83 16.62
CA ILE A 87 -3.07 -9.08 17.88
C ILE A 87 -3.77 -10.44 17.86
N PHE A 88 -4.28 -10.88 16.70
CA PHE A 88 -4.91 -12.20 16.57
C PHE A 88 -3.89 -13.34 16.69
N ALA A 89 -2.60 -13.08 16.43
CA ALA A 89 -1.52 -14.05 16.61
C ALA A 89 -1.10 -14.27 18.09
N PHE A 90 -1.80 -13.65 19.06
CA PHE A 90 -1.53 -13.85 20.49
C PHE A 90 -2.27 -15.05 21.09
N ASN A 91 -2.87 -15.91 20.26
CA ASN A 91 -3.68 -17.07 20.67
C ASN A 91 -4.82 -16.69 21.65
N ILE A 92 -5.34 -15.47 21.53
CA ILE A 92 -6.42 -14.96 22.35
C ILE A 92 -7.74 -15.43 21.73
N THR A 93 -8.66 -15.97 22.55
CA THR A 93 -9.98 -16.31 22.03
C THR A 93 -10.81 -15.04 21.81
N PHE A 94 -11.32 -14.84 20.60
CA PHE A 94 -12.27 -13.77 20.30
C PHE A 94 -13.65 -14.38 20.05
N SER A 95 -14.69 -13.72 20.53
CA SER A 95 -16.08 -14.14 20.24
C SER A 95 -16.48 -13.96 18.77
N PHE A 96 -15.68 -13.23 17.99
CA PHE A 96 -15.82 -13.06 16.54
C PHE A 96 -14.47 -13.35 15.87
N GLN A 97 -14.50 -13.84 14.63
CA GLN A 97 -13.30 -14.02 13.82
C GLN A 97 -13.22 -12.93 12.74
N PHE A 98 -12.14 -12.17 12.76
CA PHE A 98 -11.87 -11.15 11.74
C PHE A 98 -11.14 -11.74 10.53
N ASN A 99 -11.75 -12.74 9.89
CA ASN A 99 -11.16 -13.40 8.72
C ASN A 99 -10.84 -12.41 7.59
N PHE A 100 -11.60 -11.32 7.47
CA PHE A 100 -11.31 -10.28 6.47
C PHE A 100 -10.00 -9.55 6.74
N VAL A 101 -9.61 -9.34 8.01
CA VAL A 101 -8.38 -8.61 8.38
C VAL A 101 -7.17 -9.46 8.03
N GLU A 102 -7.22 -10.76 8.34
CA GLU A 102 -6.18 -11.72 7.96
C GLU A 102 -6.07 -11.86 6.43
N GLN A 103 -7.19 -12.02 5.72
CA GLN A 103 -7.21 -12.16 4.27
C GLN A 103 -6.76 -10.89 3.53
N ALA A 104 -7.15 -9.70 4.01
CA ALA A 104 -6.77 -8.44 3.40
C ALA A 104 -5.31 -8.07 3.68
N SER A 105 -4.78 -8.45 4.85
CA SER A 105 -3.41 -8.10 5.26
C SER A 105 -2.35 -9.08 4.76
N ASN A 106 -2.72 -10.35 4.51
CA ASN A 106 -1.79 -11.39 4.07
C ASN A 106 -2.42 -12.33 3.01
N GLN A 107 -2.51 -11.83 1.77
CA GLN A 107 -3.14 -12.55 0.66
C GLN A 107 -2.43 -13.88 0.34
N SER A 108 -1.10 -13.95 0.38
CA SER A 108 -0.38 -15.19 0.09
C SER A 108 -0.51 -16.24 1.18
N TYR A 109 -0.57 -15.85 2.46
CA TYR A 109 -0.86 -16.83 3.51
C TYR A 109 -2.25 -17.43 3.33
N SER A 110 -3.25 -16.59 3.00
CA SER A 110 -4.59 -17.09 2.67
C SER A 110 -4.57 -18.01 1.45
N MET A 111 -3.77 -17.69 0.43
CA MET A 111 -3.60 -18.56 -0.74
C MET A 111 -2.94 -19.89 -0.37
N ALA A 112 -1.91 -19.86 0.48
CA ALA A 112 -1.17 -21.03 0.93
C ALA A 112 -2.04 -21.99 1.74
N ASN A 113 -2.84 -21.48 2.68
CA ASN A 113 -3.74 -22.31 3.49
C ASN A 113 -4.80 -23.03 2.63
N ASN A 114 -5.21 -22.44 1.51
CA ASN A 114 -6.13 -23.10 0.58
C ASN A 114 -5.45 -24.21 -0.24
N LEU A 115 -4.11 -24.24 -0.29
CA LEU A 115 -3.34 -25.28 -0.98
C LEU A 115 -3.00 -26.47 -0.07
N ASP A 116 -3.06 -26.32 1.26
CA ASP A 116 -2.63 -27.34 2.21
C ASP A 116 -3.30 -28.71 1.93
N CYS A 117 -4.59 -28.73 1.59
CA CYS A 117 -5.31 -29.96 1.29
C CYS A 117 -4.90 -30.62 -0.04
N TYR A 118 -4.44 -29.82 -1.01
CA TYR A 118 -3.93 -30.34 -2.28
C TYR A 118 -2.50 -30.85 -2.13
N LEU A 119 -1.67 -30.10 -1.41
CA LEU A 119 -0.27 -30.45 -1.17
C LEU A 119 -0.14 -31.72 -0.34
N SER A 120 -1.02 -31.92 0.65
CA SER A 120 -1.00 -33.13 1.48
C SER A 120 -1.32 -34.42 0.72
N GLN A 121 -1.95 -34.33 -0.46
CA GLN A 121 -2.29 -35.49 -1.28
C GLN A 121 -1.30 -35.77 -2.42
N SER A 122 -0.53 -34.76 -2.84
CA SER A 122 0.19 -34.80 -4.12
C SER A 122 1.69 -34.96 -4.01
N VAL A 123 2.28 -34.77 -2.82
CA VAL A 123 3.73 -34.74 -2.66
C VAL A 123 4.14 -35.59 -1.47
N ASP A 124 5.11 -36.48 -1.66
CA ASP A 124 5.73 -37.30 -0.59
C ASP A 124 6.66 -36.49 0.34
N ILE A 125 6.71 -35.17 0.15
CA ILE A 125 7.49 -34.23 0.95
C ILE A 125 6.60 -33.70 2.08
N GLU A 126 7.20 -33.50 3.25
CA GLU A 126 6.57 -32.85 4.40
C GLU A 126 5.80 -31.57 4.00
N LEU A 127 4.59 -31.43 4.55
CA LEU A 127 3.61 -30.42 4.13
C LEU A 127 4.15 -28.98 4.26
N ILE A 128 4.96 -28.71 5.30
CA ILE A 128 5.56 -27.39 5.52
C ILE A 128 6.44 -26.99 4.34
N TYR A 129 7.38 -27.84 3.92
CA TYR A 129 8.31 -27.47 2.86
C TYR A 129 7.62 -27.40 1.51
N SER A 130 6.68 -28.32 1.23
CA SER A 130 5.88 -28.26 0.00
C SER A 130 5.05 -26.97 -0.08
N LYS A 131 4.51 -26.49 1.05
CA LYS A 131 3.84 -25.20 1.17
C LYS A 131 4.77 -24.03 0.88
N ILE A 132 5.96 -24.01 1.49
CA ILE A 132 6.98 -22.99 1.25
C ILE A 132 7.36 -22.93 -0.24
N ILE A 133 7.69 -24.08 -0.83
CA ILE A 133 8.07 -24.19 -2.24
C ILE A 133 6.92 -23.71 -3.14
N SER A 134 5.69 -24.11 -2.83
CA SER A 134 4.51 -23.71 -3.60
C SER A 134 4.27 -22.20 -3.56
N ILE A 135 4.44 -21.57 -2.39
CA ILE A 135 4.36 -20.10 -2.27
C ILE A 135 5.44 -19.44 -3.14
N LEU A 136 6.68 -19.92 -3.09
CA LEU A 136 7.78 -19.41 -3.93
C LEU A 136 7.49 -19.55 -5.43
N ILE A 137 7.03 -20.72 -5.87
CA ILE A 137 6.66 -20.99 -7.26
C ILE A 137 5.51 -20.07 -7.70
N LEU A 138 4.46 -19.95 -6.90
CA LEU A 138 3.31 -19.11 -7.23
C LEU A 138 3.70 -17.63 -7.35
N MET A 139 4.59 -17.14 -6.50
CA MET A 139 5.11 -15.78 -6.63
C MET A 139 5.93 -15.60 -7.91
N LEU A 140 6.82 -16.55 -8.21
CA LEU A 140 7.62 -16.52 -9.44
C LEU A 140 6.71 -16.54 -10.66
N MET A 141 5.70 -17.40 -10.68
CA MET A 141 4.70 -17.48 -11.76
C MET A 141 3.89 -16.20 -11.92
N GLN A 142 3.44 -15.58 -10.82
CA GLN A 142 2.73 -14.30 -10.88
C GLN A 142 3.57 -13.23 -11.57
N VAL A 143 4.87 -13.17 -11.26
CA VAL A 143 5.77 -12.19 -11.89
C VAL A 143 6.07 -12.54 -13.32
N LEU A 144 6.29 -13.80 -13.67
CA LEU A 144 6.42 -14.20 -15.07
C LEU A 144 5.18 -13.79 -15.87
N ILE A 145 3.97 -14.01 -15.33
CA ILE A 145 2.72 -13.61 -15.99
C ILE A 145 2.64 -12.08 -16.14
N ILE A 146 3.00 -11.31 -15.11
CA ILE A 146 2.95 -9.84 -15.16
C ILE A 146 4.00 -9.28 -16.12
N THR A 147 5.23 -9.77 -16.06
CA THR A 147 6.32 -9.34 -16.95
C THR A 147 5.99 -9.68 -18.40
N PHE A 148 5.51 -10.89 -18.68
CA PHE A 148 5.06 -11.32 -20.00
C PHE A 148 3.87 -10.47 -20.49
N GLY A 149 2.87 -10.24 -19.64
CA GLY A 149 1.73 -9.39 -19.94
C GLY A 149 2.14 -7.94 -20.25
N LEU A 150 3.13 -7.40 -19.52
CA LEU A 150 3.68 -6.07 -19.79
C LEU A 150 4.45 -6.02 -21.11
N ILE A 151 5.24 -7.05 -21.45
CA ILE A 151 5.96 -7.14 -22.73
C ILE A 151 4.99 -7.19 -23.91
N ILE A 152 3.94 -8.01 -23.81
CA ILE A 152 2.90 -8.08 -24.84
C ILE A 152 2.20 -6.73 -24.98
N PHE A 153 1.78 -6.14 -23.86
CA PHE A 153 1.06 -4.88 -23.87
C PHE A 153 1.93 -3.71 -24.37
N SER A 154 3.22 -3.67 -24.02
CA SER A 154 4.14 -2.65 -24.52
C SER A 154 4.32 -2.76 -26.03
N ASN A 155 4.44 -3.98 -26.56
CA ASN A 155 4.56 -4.22 -27.99
C ASN A 155 3.29 -3.79 -28.73
N LEU A 156 2.11 -4.09 -28.17
CA LEU A 156 0.82 -3.73 -28.75
C LEU A 156 0.57 -2.21 -28.78
N ILE A 157 1.02 -1.48 -27.77
CA ILE A 157 0.67 -0.05 -27.60
C ILE A 157 1.83 0.89 -27.97
N HIS A 158 2.98 0.35 -28.40
CA HIS A 158 4.19 1.12 -28.72
C HIS A 158 4.55 2.11 -27.60
N SER A 159 4.33 1.67 -26.34
CA SER A 159 4.64 2.48 -25.17
C SER A 159 5.85 1.90 -24.47
N ASN A 160 6.85 2.75 -24.20
CA ASN A 160 8.04 2.40 -23.42
C ASN A 160 7.63 2.25 -21.95
N LEU A 161 6.94 1.15 -21.62
CA LEU A 161 6.63 0.78 -20.26
C LEU A 161 7.90 0.26 -19.60
N ASN A 162 8.58 1.16 -18.93
CA ASN A 162 9.78 0.86 -18.18
C ASN A 162 9.48 -0.07 -16.98
N GLN A 163 10.07 -1.26 -17.02
CA GLN A 163 9.67 -2.51 -16.33
C GLN A 163 10.05 -2.67 -14.84
N ILE A 164 10.57 -1.67 -14.15
CA ILE A 164 11.39 -1.95 -12.93
C ILE A 164 10.61 -1.91 -11.59
N THR A 165 9.35 -1.43 -11.55
CA THR A 165 8.61 -1.28 -10.28
C THR A 165 8.07 -2.59 -9.67
N ILE A 166 8.35 -3.76 -10.27
CA ILE A 166 7.90 -5.08 -9.78
C ILE A 166 8.66 -5.53 -8.51
N GLN A 167 9.82 -4.93 -8.20
CA GLN A 167 10.75 -5.44 -7.19
C GLN A 167 10.28 -5.34 -5.72
N ILE A 168 9.31 -4.47 -5.37
CA ILE A 168 8.95 -4.25 -3.95
C ILE A 168 7.82 -5.16 -3.44
N HIS A 169 6.93 -5.65 -4.30
CA HIS A 169 5.85 -6.55 -3.87
C HIS A 169 6.38 -7.90 -3.35
N TYR A 170 7.58 -8.29 -3.76
CA TYR A 170 8.24 -9.50 -3.30
C TYR A 170 8.61 -9.48 -1.84
N PHE A 171 9.10 -8.35 -1.32
CA PHE A 171 9.70 -8.26 0.01
C PHE A 171 8.74 -8.65 1.16
N VAL A 172 7.43 -8.49 0.95
CA VAL A 172 6.41 -8.78 1.96
C VAL A 172 6.20 -10.29 2.18
N TYR A 173 6.51 -11.13 1.19
CA TYR A 173 6.09 -12.53 1.20
C TYR A 173 7.13 -13.52 1.75
N ILE A 174 8.40 -13.16 1.75
CA ILE A 174 9.50 -14.00 2.24
C ILE A 174 9.37 -14.28 3.74
N PHE A 175 8.71 -13.41 4.50
CA PHE A 175 8.56 -13.65 5.94
C PHE A 175 7.65 -14.83 6.30
N SER A 176 6.91 -15.40 5.34
CA SER A 176 6.22 -16.69 5.56
C SER A 176 7.18 -17.86 5.81
N LEU A 177 8.47 -17.72 5.47
CA LEU A 177 9.52 -18.70 5.74
C LEU A 177 9.92 -18.79 7.23
N THR A 178 9.46 -17.88 8.08
CA THR A 178 9.84 -17.86 9.51
C THR A 178 8.96 -18.74 10.40
N GLN A 179 8.10 -19.58 9.82
CA GLN A 179 7.23 -20.50 10.58
C GLN A 179 7.98 -21.71 11.16
N ASP A 180 9.27 -21.86 10.85
CA ASP A 180 10.13 -22.94 11.35
C ASP A 180 10.72 -22.63 12.73
N VAL A 181 9.85 -22.26 13.68
CA VAL A 181 10.25 -22.07 15.08
C VAL A 181 9.80 -23.25 15.92
N SER A 182 10.62 -23.60 16.92
CA SER A 182 10.35 -24.70 17.83
C SER A 182 9.19 -24.40 18.76
N LYS A 183 8.25 -25.33 18.84
CA LYS A 183 7.19 -25.36 19.84
C LYS A 183 7.38 -26.56 20.75
N GLN A 184 7.56 -26.32 22.05
CA GLN A 184 7.72 -27.40 23.02
C GLN A 184 6.34 -27.93 23.46
N ILE A 185 6.11 -29.23 23.27
CA ILE A 185 4.96 -29.97 23.78
C ILE A 185 5.52 -31.19 24.50
N SER A 186 5.23 -31.33 25.80
CA SER A 186 5.66 -32.48 26.61
C SER A 186 7.18 -32.75 26.56
N ASN A 187 7.99 -31.68 26.70
CA ASN A 187 9.46 -31.70 26.62
C ASN A 187 10.05 -32.10 25.25
N LEU A 188 9.21 -32.28 24.22
CA LEU A 188 9.65 -32.47 22.84
C LEU A 188 9.39 -31.21 22.03
N SER A 189 10.37 -30.80 21.24
CA SER A 189 10.25 -29.65 20.33
C SER A 189 9.72 -30.12 18.98
N TYR A 190 8.59 -29.56 18.57
CA TYR A 190 7.96 -29.73 17.26
C TYR A 190 8.09 -28.45 16.45
N ILE A 191 7.84 -28.54 15.13
CA ILE A 191 7.77 -27.35 14.29
C ILE A 191 6.42 -26.66 14.51
N SER A 192 6.42 -25.34 14.71
CA SER A 192 5.21 -24.56 15.04
C SER A 192 4.07 -24.73 14.02
N GLY A 193 4.42 -24.82 12.74
CA GLY A 193 3.47 -25.00 11.63
C GLY A 193 2.90 -26.41 11.48
N ASP A 194 3.56 -27.44 12.02
CA ASP A 194 3.15 -28.84 11.88
C ASP A 194 3.67 -29.68 13.05
N LEU A 195 2.73 -30.09 13.91
CA LEU A 195 3.02 -30.90 15.09
C LEU A 195 3.36 -32.36 14.76
N THR A 196 3.29 -32.77 13.49
CA THR A 196 3.73 -34.11 13.08
C THR A 196 5.26 -34.21 13.02
N LEU A 197 5.97 -33.09 12.95
CA LEU A 197 7.41 -33.02 12.70
C LEU A 197 8.19 -32.53 13.91
N LYS A 198 9.27 -33.25 14.25
CA LYS A 198 10.17 -32.88 15.34
C LYS A 198 11.18 -31.83 14.87
N PHE A 199 11.43 -30.82 15.70
CA PHE A 199 12.25 -29.64 15.38
C PHE A 199 13.76 -29.91 15.21
N ASN A 200 14.25 -31.10 15.58
CA ASN A 200 15.68 -31.46 15.53
C ASN A 200 15.96 -32.70 14.67
N THR A 201 15.21 -32.91 13.60
CA THR A 201 15.55 -33.96 12.61
C THR A 201 16.63 -33.47 11.66
N GLU A 202 17.45 -34.40 11.16
CA GLU A 202 18.46 -34.09 10.13
C GLU A 202 17.81 -33.51 8.87
N THR A 203 16.63 -34.02 8.49
CA THR A 203 15.84 -33.50 7.36
C THR A 203 15.46 -32.03 7.55
N HIS A 204 14.96 -31.66 8.73
CA HIS A 204 14.61 -30.28 9.05
C HIS A 204 15.84 -29.36 8.99
N PHE A 205 16.98 -29.80 9.53
CA PHE A 205 18.21 -29.02 9.47
C PHE A 205 18.70 -28.80 8.03
N GLN A 206 18.59 -29.82 7.16
CA GLN A 206 18.92 -29.68 5.74
C GLN A 206 18.01 -28.63 5.06
N TRP A 207 16.69 -28.69 5.26
CA TRP A 207 15.76 -27.69 4.72
C TRP A 207 16.02 -26.28 5.25
N LEU A 208 16.30 -26.16 6.55
CA LEU A 208 16.65 -24.90 7.19
C LEU A 208 17.90 -24.28 6.52
N MET A 209 18.96 -25.06 6.33
CA MET A 209 20.25 -24.58 5.82
C MET A 209 20.24 -24.32 4.31
N TYR A 210 19.53 -25.13 3.52
CA TYR A 210 19.53 -25.01 2.06
C TYR A 210 18.42 -24.12 1.50
N LEU A 211 17.28 -24.00 2.19
CA LEU A 211 16.12 -23.24 1.69
C LEU A 211 15.84 -21.99 2.52
N VAL A 212 15.64 -22.15 3.83
CA VAL A 212 15.12 -21.10 4.70
C VAL A 212 16.17 -20.01 4.95
N LEU A 213 17.37 -20.40 5.37
CA LEU A 213 18.46 -19.47 5.69
C LEU A 213 18.94 -18.68 4.45
N PRO A 214 19.22 -19.30 3.29
CA PRO A 214 19.59 -18.56 2.09
C PRO A 214 18.45 -17.64 1.61
N GLY A 215 17.20 -18.12 1.70
CA GLY A 215 16.02 -17.31 1.43
C GLY A 215 15.98 -16.07 2.32
N LEU A 216 16.11 -16.23 3.64
CA LEU A 216 16.10 -15.12 4.59
C LEU A 216 17.25 -14.13 4.33
N ILE A 217 18.46 -14.61 4.00
CA ILE A 217 19.60 -13.73 3.69
C ILE A 217 19.33 -12.91 2.41
N ILE A 218 18.96 -13.57 1.31
CA ILE A 218 18.73 -12.92 0.02
C ILE A 218 17.62 -11.90 0.14
N PHE A 219 16.50 -12.34 0.69
CA PHE A 219 15.28 -11.56 0.64
C PHE A 219 15.09 -10.65 1.84
N GLY A 220 15.53 -11.06 3.04
CA GLY A 220 15.43 -10.27 4.27
C GLY A 220 16.54 -9.23 4.42
N CYS A 221 17.73 -9.49 3.86
CA CYS A 221 18.88 -8.60 4.02
C CYS A 221 19.38 -8.03 2.68
N LEU A 222 19.76 -8.86 1.71
CA LEU A 222 20.43 -8.40 0.48
C LEU A 222 19.53 -7.49 -0.37
N ILE A 223 18.27 -7.87 -0.62
CA ILE A 223 17.36 -7.05 -1.45
C ILE A 223 17.06 -5.69 -0.80
N PRO A 224 16.65 -5.58 0.48
CA PRO A 224 16.40 -4.26 1.07
C PRO A 224 17.66 -3.41 1.18
N LEU A 225 18.80 -4.02 1.50
CA LEU A 225 20.07 -3.32 1.61
C LEU A 225 20.52 -2.81 0.24
N SER A 226 20.40 -3.61 -0.82
CA SER A 226 20.71 -3.18 -2.19
C SER A 226 19.78 -2.05 -2.65
N LEU A 227 18.47 -2.14 -2.40
CA LEU A 227 17.53 -1.05 -2.70
C LEU A 227 17.88 0.24 -1.93
N PHE A 228 18.20 0.10 -0.64
CA PHE A 228 18.63 1.23 0.19
C PHE A 228 19.94 1.85 -0.30
N LEU A 229 20.96 1.05 -0.62
CA LEU A 229 22.24 1.51 -1.15
C LEU A 229 22.04 2.21 -2.50
N LEU A 230 21.24 1.62 -3.39
CA LEU A 230 20.91 2.20 -4.69
C LEU A 230 20.25 3.57 -4.51
N MET A 231 19.29 3.72 -3.59
CA MET A 231 18.70 5.02 -3.24
C MET A 231 19.71 5.99 -2.60
N TYR A 232 20.59 5.49 -1.74
CA TYR A 232 21.59 6.29 -1.04
C TYR A 232 22.62 6.90 -2.01
N PHE A 233 23.14 6.10 -2.94
CA PHE A 233 24.09 6.55 -3.96
C PHE A 233 23.44 7.53 -4.94
N HIS A 234 22.18 7.30 -5.31
CA HIS A 234 21.44 8.18 -6.20
C HIS A 234 20.69 9.32 -5.49
N ARG A 235 20.92 9.56 -4.18
CA ARG A 235 20.14 10.54 -3.39
C ARG A 235 20.14 11.95 -3.97
N LYS A 236 21.28 12.40 -4.51
CA LYS A 236 21.42 13.73 -5.14
C LYS A 236 20.67 13.82 -6.47
N GLY A 237 20.46 12.68 -7.12
CA GLY A 237 19.76 12.53 -8.39
C GLY A 237 18.30 12.08 -8.26
N LEU A 238 17.74 11.96 -7.05
CA LEU A 238 16.32 11.60 -6.89
C LEU A 238 15.38 12.67 -7.50
N ASP A 239 15.86 13.92 -7.57
CA ASP A 239 15.19 15.00 -8.29
C ASP A 239 15.40 14.93 -9.81
N ASN A 240 16.44 14.21 -10.28
CA ASN A 240 16.70 13.99 -11.70
C ASN A 240 15.72 12.97 -12.26
N TYR A 241 14.79 13.52 -13.02
CA TYR A 241 13.47 12.95 -13.17
C TYR A 241 13.31 12.00 -14.35
N TYR A 242 14.14 12.16 -15.39
CA TYR A 242 13.99 11.40 -16.64
C TYR A 242 14.42 9.94 -16.51
N ILE A 243 15.39 9.65 -15.63
CA ILE A 243 16.06 8.34 -15.63
C ILE A 243 15.64 7.50 -14.42
N PHE A 244 15.61 8.08 -13.23
CA PHE A 244 15.55 7.29 -12.00
C PHE A 244 14.16 7.24 -11.35
N ARG A 245 13.43 8.37 -11.43
CA ARG A 245 12.17 8.56 -10.72
C ARG A 245 11.05 7.57 -11.09
N PRO A 246 10.80 7.25 -12.38
CA PRO A 246 9.72 6.34 -12.76
C PRO A 246 9.91 4.91 -12.23
N HIS A 247 11.17 4.52 -12.01
CA HIS A 247 11.56 3.14 -11.71
C HIS A 247 11.63 2.84 -10.22
N VAL A 248 12.21 3.76 -9.44
CA VAL A 248 12.54 3.51 -8.02
C VAL A 248 11.78 4.46 -7.09
N CYS A 249 11.52 5.69 -7.53
CA CYS A 249 10.96 6.72 -6.65
C CYS A 249 9.43 6.73 -6.56
N TYR A 250 8.70 5.81 -7.22
CA TYR A 250 7.25 5.75 -7.04
C TYR A 250 6.89 5.62 -5.56
N LEU A 251 7.59 4.75 -4.83
CA LEU A 251 7.43 4.56 -3.39
C LEU A 251 7.78 5.78 -2.55
N GLN A 252 8.52 6.72 -3.13
CA GLN A 252 9.05 7.90 -2.43
C GLN A 252 8.23 9.17 -2.70
N ASN A 253 7.29 9.13 -3.65
CA ASN A 253 6.50 10.31 -4.02
C ASN A 253 5.72 10.89 -2.83
N GLU A 254 5.47 10.11 -1.79
CA GLU A 254 4.73 10.49 -0.58
C GLU A 254 5.60 11.25 0.45
N TYR A 255 6.93 11.14 0.33
CA TYR A 255 7.87 11.56 1.36
C TYR A 255 8.64 12.83 1.01
N VAL A 256 9.06 13.56 2.04
CA VAL A 256 9.97 14.70 1.93
C VAL A 256 11.33 14.20 1.44
N LYS A 257 12.03 15.00 0.62
CA LYS A 257 13.33 14.65 0.02
C LYS A 257 14.36 14.17 1.05
N GLU A 258 14.36 14.78 2.23
CA GLU A 258 15.27 14.43 3.34
C GLU A 258 14.95 13.07 3.99
N SER A 259 13.73 12.56 3.81
CA SER A 259 13.22 11.32 4.39
C SER A 259 13.00 10.22 3.33
N TYR A 260 13.80 10.21 2.26
CA TYR A 260 13.70 9.22 1.17
C TYR A 260 13.80 7.75 1.66
N TYR A 261 14.50 7.52 2.76
CA TYR A 261 14.70 6.20 3.38
C TYR A 261 13.51 5.73 4.24
N TRP A 262 12.44 6.52 4.36
CA TRP A 262 11.34 6.20 5.28
C TRP A 262 10.62 4.89 4.94
N GLU A 263 10.49 4.55 3.66
CA GLU A 263 9.92 3.27 3.25
C GLU A 263 10.74 2.09 3.80
N GLN A 264 12.07 2.20 3.78
CA GLN A 264 12.97 1.19 4.32
C GLN A 264 12.79 1.03 5.83
N ILE A 265 12.56 2.13 6.57
CA ILE A 265 12.25 2.07 8.01
C ILE A 265 10.95 1.31 8.26
N LYS A 266 9.90 1.57 7.47
CA LYS A 266 8.62 0.83 7.59
C LYS A 266 8.78 -0.66 7.31
N LEU A 267 9.53 -0.99 6.26
CA LEU A 267 9.84 -2.37 5.90
C LEU A 267 10.64 -3.06 7.00
N SER A 268 11.65 -2.40 7.55
CA SER A 268 12.48 -2.93 8.64
C SER A 268 11.66 -3.13 9.92
N LYS A 269 10.78 -2.18 10.27
CA LYS A 269 9.83 -2.31 11.40
C LYS A 269 8.95 -3.56 11.22
N ARG A 270 8.39 -3.75 10.03
CA ARG A 270 7.56 -4.92 9.72
C ARG A 270 8.35 -6.22 9.89
N ALA A 271 9.57 -6.28 9.35
CA ALA A 271 10.46 -7.43 9.51
C ALA A 271 10.75 -7.73 10.99
N ILE A 272 11.13 -6.73 11.78
CA ILE A 272 11.38 -6.87 13.23
C ILE A 272 10.15 -7.41 13.96
N MET A 273 8.95 -6.85 13.67
CA MET A 273 7.71 -7.33 14.28
C MET A 273 7.46 -8.81 13.97
N ILE A 274 7.71 -9.26 12.73
CA ILE A 274 7.51 -10.67 12.37
C ILE A 274 8.58 -11.57 13.01
N LEU A 275 9.84 -11.13 13.10
CA LEU A 275 10.87 -11.87 13.85
C LEU A 275 10.46 -12.06 15.31
N ILE A 276 9.93 -11.01 15.95
CA ILE A 276 9.46 -11.11 17.35
C ILE A 276 8.27 -12.07 17.44
N LEU A 277 7.30 -11.97 16.52
CA LEU A 277 6.13 -12.86 16.47
C LEU A 277 6.52 -14.32 16.36
N THR A 278 7.47 -14.62 15.48
CA THR A 278 7.90 -16.00 15.17
C THR A 278 8.77 -16.55 16.28
N TYR A 279 9.80 -15.82 16.71
CA TYR A 279 10.73 -16.30 17.74
C TYR A 279 10.06 -16.45 19.13
N PHE A 280 9.14 -15.56 19.50
CA PHE A 280 8.47 -15.57 20.81
C PHE A 280 7.03 -16.08 20.73
N GLU A 281 6.78 -17.17 19.99
CA GLU A 281 5.42 -17.71 19.81
C GLU A 281 4.74 -17.99 21.17
N THR A 282 5.43 -18.69 22.08
CA THR A 282 4.92 -19.15 23.38
C THR A 282 4.94 -18.08 24.47
N LYS A 283 5.90 -17.15 24.44
CA LYS A 283 6.09 -16.12 25.47
C LYS A 283 5.32 -14.85 25.12
N ILE A 284 3.99 -14.88 25.30
CA ILE A 284 3.10 -13.81 24.85
C ILE A 284 3.42 -12.44 25.46
N HIS A 285 3.79 -12.37 26.74
CA HIS A 285 4.22 -11.10 27.36
C HIS A 285 5.47 -10.49 26.72
N LEU A 286 6.48 -11.32 26.47
CA LEU A 286 7.74 -10.88 25.88
C LEU A 286 7.52 -10.46 24.43
N LYS A 287 6.69 -11.22 23.69
CA LYS A 287 6.23 -10.89 22.34
C LYS A 287 5.53 -9.53 22.32
N ALA A 288 4.53 -9.31 23.17
CA ALA A 288 3.77 -8.06 23.22
C ALA A 288 4.63 -6.85 23.61
N SER A 289 5.48 -6.99 24.62
CA SER A 289 6.37 -5.91 25.09
C SER A 289 7.40 -5.51 24.03
N LEU A 290 8.04 -6.47 23.36
CA LEU A 290 9.01 -6.20 22.29
C LEU A 290 8.34 -5.59 21.04
N ILE A 291 7.16 -6.08 20.65
CA ILE A 291 6.40 -5.47 19.54
C ILE A 291 5.98 -4.04 19.91
N GLY A 292 5.44 -3.84 21.11
CA GLY A 292 5.07 -2.51 21.62
C GLY A 292 6.27 -1.55 21.63
N LEU A 293 7.43 -2.01 22.12
CA LEU A 293 8.68 -1.23 22.11
C LEU A 293 9.11 -0.86 20.68
N SER A 294 9.05 -1.80 19.74
CA SER A 294 9.39 -1.55 18.33
C SER A 294 8.48 -0.48 17.69
N LEU A 295 7.18 -0.47 18.05
CA LEU A 295 6.23 0.53 17.57
C LEU A 295 6.47 1.91 18.21
N ILE A 296 6.83 1.96 19.50
CA ILE A 296 7.19 3.20 20.18
C ILE A 296 8.44 3.81 19.54
N ILE A 297 9.48 3.02 19.27
CA ILE A 297 10.69 3.48 18.57
C ILE A 297 10.32 4.05 17.19
N TYR A 298 9.48 3.34 16.42
CA TYR A 298 9.00 3.85 15.14
C TYR A 298 8.26 5.19 15.27
N GLN A 299 7.41 5.35 16.28
CA GLN A 299 6.68 6.60 16.53
C GLN A 299 7.62 7.75 16.91
N LEU A 300 8.63 7.51 17.75
CA LEU A 300 9.63 8.52 18.12
C LEU A 300 10.39 9.01 16.88
N LEU A 301 10.80 8.09 16.01
CA LEU A 301 11.39 8.44 14.72
C LEU A 301 10.42 9.24 13.84
N GLY A 302 9.14 8.88 13.83
CA GLY A 302 8.10 9.54 13.05
C GLY A 302 7.82 10.98 13.51
N ILE A 303 7.80 11.22 14.82
CA ILE A 303 7.66 12.55 15.43
C ILE A 303 8.81 13.46 15.01
N ASN A 304 10.04 12.93 15.05
CA ASN A 304 11.25 13.69 14.79
C ASN A 304 11.42 14.02 13.30
N LYS A 305 11.10 13.07 12.40
CA LYS A 305 11.37 13.22 10.96
C LYS A 305 10.19 13.77 10.15
N LYS A 306 8.93 13.54 10.57
CA LYS A 306 7.72 13.97 9.84
C LYS A 306 7.82 13.66 8.33
N PRO A 307 7.98 12.38 7.98
CA PRO A 307 8.44 11.94 6.66
C PRO A 307 7.51 12.31 5.51
N TYR A 308 6.21 12.46 5.74
CA TYR A 308 5.23 12.73 4.68
C TYR A 308 5.22 14.19 4.26
N ILE A 309 5.06 14.44 2.95
CA ILE A 309 4.90 15.79 2.39
C ILE A 309 3.65 16.46 2.95
N ILE A 310 2.57 15.70 3.11
CA ILE A 310 1.28 16.19 3.62
C ILE A 310 1.23 15.96 5.13
N THR A 311 1.17 17.05 5.90
CA THR A 311 1.18 17.04 7.37
C THR A 311 0.03 16.24 7.98
N LYS A 312 -1.13 16.19 7.31
CA LYS A 312 -2.28 15.35 7.71
C LYS A 312 -1.90 13.87 7.79
N PHE A 313 -1.09 13.37 6.85
CA PHE A 313 -0.66 11.97 6.84
C PHE A 313 0.35 11.69 7.95
N ASN A 314 1.25 12.62 8.29
CA ASN A 314 2.10 12.49 9.48
C ASN A 314 1.26 12.34 10.77
N LYS A 315 0.17 13.12 10.89
CA LYS A 315 -0.74 13.01 12.05
C LYS A 315 -1.47 11.67 12.09
N PHE A 316 -2.00 11.21 10.95
CA PHE A 316 -2.65 9.90 10.89
C PHE A 316 -1.68 8.75 11.17
N ASP A 317 -0.45 8.79 10.64
CA ASP A 317 0.56 7.76 10.92
C ASP A 317 0.86 7.68 12.42
N LEU A 318 1.05 8.83 13.06
CA LEU A 318 1.33 8.88 14.49
C LEU A 318 0.15 8.40 15.33
N GLN A 319 -1.06 8.90 15.07
CA GLN A 319 -2.27 8.53 15.81
C GLN A 319 -2.57 7.04 15.67
N SER A 320 -2.54 6.49 14.46
CA SER A 320 -2.78 5.07 14.23
C SER A 320 -1.69 4.20 14.85
N GLY A 321 -0.42 4.62 14.80
CA GLY A 321 0.66 3.93 15.49
C GLY A 321 0.44 3.86 17.01
N GLN A 322 0.05 4.97 17.63
CA GLN A 322 -0.23 5.04 19.06
C GLN A 322 -1.38 4.12 19.44
N ILE A 323 -2.50 4.17 18.72
CA ILE A 323 -3.65 3.31 19.01
C ILE A 323 -3.26 1.83 18.84
N CYS A 324 -2.53 1.46 17.78
CA CYS A 324 -2.05 0.09 17.62
C CYS A 324 -1.15 -0.37 18.77
N SER A 325 -0.30 0.52 19.31
CA SER A 325 0.57 0.20 20.45
C SER A 325 -0.26 -0.06 21.71
N ILE A 326 -1.24 0.80 21.99
CA ILE A 326 -2.19 0.61 23.09
C ILE A 326 -2.94 -0.72 22.91
N SER A 327 -3.42 -1.03 21.70
CA SER A 327 -4.10 -2.29 21.41
C SER A 327 -3.23 -3.53 21.66
N ILE A 328 -1.93 -3.48 21.38
CA ILE A 328 -1.00 -4.58 21.66
C ILE A 328 -0.77 -4.79 23.16
N PHE A 329 -0.73 -3.72 23.96
CA PHE A 329 -0.64 -3.87 25.41
C PHE A 329 -1.96 -4.38 26.01
N LEU A 330 -3.10 -3.86 25.53
CA LEU A 330 -4.41 -4.34 25.97
C LEU A 330 -4.64 -5.81 25.61
N SER A 331 -4.13 -6.27 24.47
CA SER A 331 -4.25 -7.69 24.10
C SER A 331 -3.42 -8.59 25.02
N ALA A 332 -2.24 -8.16 25.46
CA ALA A 332 -1.46 -8.88 26.47
C ALA A 332 -2.21 -8.96 27.82
N ILE A 333 -2.84 -7.87 28.27
CA ILE A 333 -3.62 -7.87 29.51
C ILE A 333 -4.86 -8.76 29.38
N LYS A 334 -5.52 -8.74 28.21
CA LYS A 334 -6.64 -9.63 27.91
C LYS A 334 -6.20 -11.10 28.03
N TYR A 335 -5.07 -11.46 27.43
CA TYR A 335 -4.52 -12.81 27.49
C TYR A 335 -4.32 -13.27 28.95
N GLU A 336 -3.73 -12.43 29.80
CA GLU A 336 -3.57 -12.74 31.23
C GLU A 336 -4.89 -12.90 31.97
N SER A 337 -5.86 -12.03 31.68
CA SER A 337 -7.19 -12.10 32.28
C SER A 337 -7.90 -13.42 31.92
N GLU A 338 -7.67 -13.92 30.71
CA GLU A 338 -8.16 -15.21 30.22
C GLU A 338 -7.46 -16.38 30.94
N GLN A 339 -6.13 -16.34 31.12
CA GLN A 339 -5.39 -17.35 31.89
C GLN A 339 -5.83 -17.43 33.37
N LEU A 340 -6.18 -16.29 33.96
CA LEU A 340 -6.71 -16.22 35.33
C LEU A 340 -8.21 -16.59 35.43
N ASN A 341 -8.85 -17.01 34.34
CA ASN A 341 -10.29 -17.31 34.25
C ASN A 341 -11.21 -16.13 34.63
N ASN A 342 -10.74 -14.89 34.52
CA ASN A 342 -11.51 -13.68 34.80
C ASN A 342 -12.29 -13.21 33.56
N ILE A 343 -13.38 -13.91 33.26
CA ILE A 343 -14.19 -13.72 32.04
C ILE A 343 -14.68 -12.27 31.89
N GLY A 344 -15.18 -11.65 32.97
CA GLY A 344 -15.73 -10.29 32.93
C GLY A 344 -14.70 -9.23 32.50
N ILE A 345 -13.48 -9.33 33.02
CA ILE A 345 -12.37 -8.42 32.69
C ILE A 345 -11.88 -8.68 31.26
N SER A 346 -11.76 -9.95 30.86
CA SER A 346 -11.38 -10.32 29.48
C SER A 346 -12.37 -9.77 28.44
N LEU A 347 -13.67 -9.86 28.71
CA LEU A 347 -14.72 -9.29 27.86
C LEU A 347 -14.63 -7.75 27.79
N ALA A 348 -14.36 -7.07 28.90
CA ALA A 348 -14.17 -5.61 28.93
C ALA A 348 -12.96 -5.17 28.08
N PHE A 349 -11.85 -5.91 28.13
CA PHE A 349 -10.70 -5.63 27.27
C PHE A 349 -10.98 -5.96 25.80
N GLN A 350 -11.75 -7.00 25.51
CA GLN A 350 -12.16 -7.32 24.14
C GLN A 350 -13.05 -6.21 23.54
N THR A 351 -14.02 -5.67 24.29
CA THR A 351 -14.86 -4.57 23.81
C THR A 351 -14.01 -3.31 23.61
N CYS A 352 -13.06 -3.03 24.49
CA CYS A 352 -12.10 -1.94 24.32
C CYS A 352 -11.29 -2.08 23.02
N LEU A 353 -10.73 -3.27 22.74
CA LEU A 353 -10.03 -3.55 21.49
C LEU A 353 -10.92 -3.28 20.27
N MET A 354 -12.18 -3.72 20.30
CA MET A 354 -13.14 -3.47 19.21
C MET A 354 -13.41 -1.98 18.98
N VAL A 355 -13.58 -1.22 20.05
CA VAL A 355 -13.76 0.23 19.95
C VAL A 355 -12.50 0.89 19.37
N LEU A 356 -11.30 0.49 19.81
CA LEU A 356 -10.05 1.00 19.24
C LEU A 356 -9.89 0.66 17.75
N PHE A 357 -10.29 -0.54 17.33
CA PHE A 357 -10.30 -0.92 15.92
C PHE A 357 -11.20 -0.01 15.08
N LEU A 358 -12.42 0.27 15.58
CA LEU A 358 -13.34 1.19 14.91
C LEU A 358 -12.78 2.62 14.88
N ILE A 359 -12.17 3.10 15.97
CA ILE A 359 -11.52 4.42 16.03
C ILE A 359 -10.38 4.52 15.01
N ILE A 360 -9.59 3.46 14.81
CA ILE A 360 -8.54 3.45 13.78
C ILE A 360 -9.15 3.48 12.38
N THR A 361 -10.09 2.58 12.09
CA THR A 361 -10.55 2.33 10.71
C THR A 361 -11.50 3.41 10.18
N PHE A 362 -12.36 3.96 11.03
CA PHE A 362 -13.36 4.96 10.65
C PHE A 362 -12.77 6.19 9.93
N PRO A 363 -11.73 6.89 10.42
CA PRO A 363 -11.20 8.09 9.75
C PRO A 363 -10.56 7.80 8.40
N PHE A 364 -9.98 6.60 8.20
CA PHE A 364 -9.48 6.18 6.89
C PHE A 364 -10.63 5.91 5.94
N ILE A 365 -11.64 5.15 6.36
CA ILE A 365 -12.82 4.84 5.54
C ILE A 365 -13.54 6.12 5.15
N GLU A 366 -13.78 7.03 6.10
CA GLU A 366 -14.42 8.32 5.85
C GLU A 366 -13.61 9.14 4.83
N SER A 367 -12.28 9.23 4.99
CA SER A 367 -11.41 9.97 4.07
C SER A 367 -11.41 9.34 2.67
N ILE A 368 -11.33 8.01 2.57
CA ILE A 368 -11.39 7.29 1.30
C ILE A 368 -12.74 7.51 0.63
N VAL A 369 -13.85 7.30 1.35
CA VAL A 369 -15.21 7.50 0.83
C VAL A 369 -15.41 8.93 0.36
N LYS A 370 -14.95 9.95 1.10
CA LYS A 370 -15.03 11.35 0.67
C LYS A 370 -14.29 11.61 -0.64
N ILE A 371 -13.09 11.06 -0.81
CA ILE A 371 -12.30 11.25 -2.03
C ILE A 371 -12.96 10.51 -3.21
N TYR A 372 -13.35 9.25 -3.02
CA TYR A 372 -14.05 8.47 -4.05
C TYR A 372 -15.40 9.08 -4.40
N TYR A 373 -16.15 9.57 -3.42
CA TYR A 373 -17.40 10.30 -3.65
C TYR A 373 -17.11 11.54 -4.52
N LYS A 374 -16.14 12.40 -4.16
CA LYS A 374 -15.79 13.58 -4.98
C LYS A 374 -15.38 13.20 -6.41
N LYS A 375 -14.63 12.11 -6.57
CA LYS A 375 -14.13 11.63 -7.88
C LYS A 375 -15.23 11.05 -8.76
N TYR A 376 -16.12 10.25 -8.19
CA TYR A 376 -17.15 9.51 -8.92
C TYR A 376 -18.55 10.15 -8.83
N LYS A 377 -18.76 11.23 -8.06
CA LYS A 377 -20.05 11.91 -7.89
C LYS A 377 -20.76 12.17 -9.22
N LEU A 378 -20.04 12.70 -10.21
CA LEU A 378 -20.60 12.99 -11.54
C LEU A 378 -20.99 11.73 -12.31
N ALA A 379 -20.17 10.68 -12.24
CA ALA A 379 -20.46 9.40 -12.89
C ALA A 379 -21.67 8.73 -12.22
N ILE A 380 -21.72 8.72 -10.89
CA ILE A 380 -22.83 8.20 -10.09
C ILE A 380 -24.10 8.98 -10.39
N MET A 381 -24.06 10.32 -10.39
CA MET A 381 -25.21 11.17 -10.74
C MET A 381 -25.73 10.87 -12.15
N LYS A 382 -24.83 10.66 -13.12
CA LYS A 382 -25.20 10.26 -14.48
C LYS A 382 -25.88 8.89 -14.51
N SER A 383 -25.30 7.89 -13.84
CA SER A 383 -25.88 6.55 -13.74
C SER A 383 -27.25 6.55 -13.05
N VAL A 384 -27.39 7.31 -11.96
CA VAL A 384 -28.66 7.48 -11.23
C VAL A 384 -29.71 8.15 -12.11
N ASN A 385 -29.35 9.19 -12.88
CA ASN A 385 -30.26 9.83 -13.84
C ASN A 385 -30.71 8.82 -14.94
N SER A 386 -29.79 8.01 -15.47
CA SER A 386 -30.14 6.94 -16.42
C SER A 386 -31.12 5.92 -15.84
N ILE A 387 -30.95 5.53 -14.57
CA ILE A 387 -31.87 4.61 -13.88
C ILE A 387 -33.24 5.26 -13.66
N PHE A 388 -33.31 6.51 -13.22
CA PHE A 388 -34.59 7.21 -13.04
C PHE A 388 -35.35 7.38 -14.35
N LYS A 389 -34.65 7.68 -15.45
CA LYS A 389 -35.26 7.73 -16.80
C LYS A 389 -35.81 6.37 -17.22
N TYR A 390 -35.10 5.29 -16.90
CA TYR A 390 -35.54 3.93 -17.20
C TYR A 390 -36.79 3.53 -16.39
N LEU A 391 -36.83 3.89 -15.10
CA LEU A 391 -37.93 3.53 -14.19
C LEU A 391 -39.21 4.38 -14.33
N LYS A 392 -39.24 5.40 -15.21
CA LYS A 392 -40.40 6.27 -15.45
C LYS A 392 -41.06 6.81 -14.15
N LEU A 393 -40.30 7.15 -13.11
CA LEU A 393 -40.85 7.77 -11.89
C LEU A 393 -41.28 9.22 -12.17
N THR A 394 -42.47 9.46 -12.71
CA THR A 394 -42.82 10.69 -13.43
C THR A 394 -42.86 11.98 -12.60
N ASN A 395 -43.31 11.98 -11.34
CA ASN A 395 -43.59 13.27 -10.67
C ASN A 395 -42.46 13.76 -9.74
N LEU A 396 -41.92 12.91 -8.87
CA LEU A 396 -40.82 13.29 -7.98
C LEU A 396 -39.46 13.31 -8.70
N SER A 397 -39.25 12.46 -9.71
CA SER A 397 -37.95 12.41 -10.38
C SER A 397 -37.67 13.67 -11.20
N ASN A 398 -38.69 14.32 -11.79
CA ASN A 398 -38.46 15.46 -12.67
C ASN A 398 -37.77 16.63 -11.95
N GLN A 399 -38.16 16.96 -10.71
CA GLN A 399 -37.50 18.02 -9.94
C GLN A 399 -36.08 17.64 -9.51
N PHE A 400 -35.86 16.38 -9.11
CA PHE A 400 -34.53 15.90 -8.73
C PHE A 400 -33.58 15.84 -9.94
N VAL A 401 -34.06 15.35 -11.08
CA VAL A 401 -33.31 15.26 -12.34
C VAL A 401 -32.89 16.65 -12.80
N VAL A 402 -33.79 17.65 -12.78
CA VAL A 402 -33.44 19.03 -13.15
C VAL A 402 -32.35 19.60 -12.24
N LYS A 403 -32.48 19.45 -10.91
CA LYS A 403 -31.45 19.92 -9.96
C LYS A 403 -30.10 19.22 -10.15
N ILE A 404 -30.12 17.91 -10.44
CA ILE A 404 -28.90 17.14 -10.71
C ILE A 404 -28.25 17.61 -12.01
N ASP A 405 -29.03 17.81 -13.07
CA ASP A 405 -28.53 18.28 -14.37
C ASP A 405 -27.98 19.71 -14.29
N GLU A 406 -28.59 20.60 -13.51
CA GLU A 406 -28.06 21.95 -13.25
C GLU A 406 -26.71 21.91 -12.53
N LYS A 407 -26.60 21.12 -11.46
CA LYS A 407 -25.33 20.93 -10.74
C LYS A 407 -24.26 20.33 -11.66
N TYR A 408 -24.63 19.33 -12.45
CA TYR A 408 -23.76 18.70 -13.43
C TYR A 408 -23.25 19.72 -14.47
N LYS A 409 -24.14 20.53 -15.05
CA LYS A 409 -23.77 21.60 -15.99
C LYS A 409 -22.86 22.65 -15.33
N LYS A 410 -23.11 23.02 -14.07
CA LYS A 410 -22.25 23.96 -13.32
C LYS A 410 -20.84 23.39 -13.13
N GLU A 411 -20.73 22.14 -12.68
CA GLU A 411 -19.43 21.48 -12.51
C GLU A 411 -18.69 21.30 -13.85
N GLN A 412 -19.39 20.98 -14.94
CA GLN A 412 -18.80 20.95 -16.28
C GLN A 412 -18.28 22.32 -16.71
N ARG A 413 -19.05 23.40 -16.52
CA ARG A 413 -18.59 24.76 -16.83
C ARG A 413 -17.32 25.12 -16.05
N ILE A 414 -17.26 24.78 -14.76
CA ILE A 414 -16.05 25.00 -13.94
C ILE A 414 -14.86 24.21 -14.50
N LYS A 415 -15.06 22.93 -14.86
CA LYS A 415 -14.02 22.12 -15.50
C LYS A 415 -13.55 22.72 -16.82
N ASP A 416 -14.46 23.20 -17.65
CA ASP A 416 -14.14 23.82 -18.93
C ASP A 416 -13.39 25.14 -18.75
N ILE A 417 -13.81 25.99 -17.79
CA ILE A 417 -13.10 27.22 -17.42
C ILE A 417 -11.71 26.87 -16.92
N PHE A 418 -11.57 25.86 -16.07
CA PHE A 418 -10.28 25.41 -15.56
C PHE A 418 -9.39 24.87 -16.68
N LEU A 419 -9.94 24.12 -17.64
CA LEU A 419 -9.22 23.66 -18.82
C LEU A 419 -8.80 24.82 -19.74
N LYS A 420 -9.65 25.82 -19.94
CA LYS A 420 -9.32 27.05 -20.68
C LYS A 420 -8.22 27.84 -19.99
N LEU A 421 -8.35 28.07 -18.69
CA LEU A 421 -7.36 28.76 -17.87
C LEU A 421 -6.03 28.00 -17.86
N ARG A 422 -6.07 26.67 -17.74
CA ARG A 422 -4.90 25.79 -17.85
C ARG A 422 -4.24 25.89 -19.22
N LYS A 423 -5.01 25.86 -20.32
CA LYS A 423 -4.49 26.04 -21.69
C LYS A 423 -3.86 27.42 -21.86
N PHE A 424 -4.49 28.47 -21.33
CA PHE A 424 -3.96 29.82 -21.35
C PHE A 424 -2.63 29.94 -20.60
N LEU A 425 -2.58 29.48 -19.35
CA LEU A 425 -1.35 29.46 -18.54
C LEU A 425 -0.23 28.65 -19.22
N LEU A 426 -0.60 27.55 -19.87
CA LEU A 426 0.32 26.77 -20.70
C LEU A 426 0.90 27.58 -21.85
N THR A 427 0.06 28.25 -22.63
CA THR A 427 0.51 29.08 -23.74
C THR A 427 1.42 30.20 -23.24
N VAL A 428 1.05 30.87 -22.15
CA VAL A 428 1.88 31.91 -21.52
C VAL A 428 3.23 31.34 -21.05
N SER A 429 3.24 30.17 -20.40
CA SER A 429 4.48 29.53 -19.94
C SER A 429 5.40 29.18 -21.11
N LYS A 430 4.86 28.68 -22.23
CA LYS A 430 5.63 28.37 -23.45
C LYS A 430 6.24 29.62 -24.07
N ILE A 431 5.48 30.72 -24.14
CA ILE A 431 5.97 32.01 -24.63
C ILE A 431 7.07 32.55 -23.73
N GLN A 432 6.89 32.49 -22.40
CA GLN A 432 7.92 32.91 -21.44
C GLN A 432 9.20 32.10 -21.58
N ILE A 433 9.11 30.77 -21.77
CA ILE A 433 10.27 29.90 -22.00
C ILE A 433 10.96 30.26 -23.32
N LYS A 434 10.21 30.46 -24.41
CA LYS A 434 10.76 30.85 -25.72
C LYS A 434 11.48 32.20 -25.68
N ASN A 435 10.96 33.15 -24.88
CA ASN A 435 11.54 34.48 -24.72
C ASN A 435 12.63 34.54 -23.64
N ARG A 436 12.80 33.48 -22.83
CA ARG A 436 13.83 33.39 -21.79
C ARG A 436 15.25 33.68 -22.28
N PRO A 437 15.73 33.16 -23.43
CA PRO A 437 17.07 33.51 -23.93
C PRO A 437 17.21 35.00 -24.29
N GLN A 438 16.16 35.64 -24.82
CA GLN A 438 16.18 37.09 -25.10
C GLN A 438 16.18 37.90 -23.81
N LEU A 439 15.38 37.51 -22.81
CA LEU A 439 15.39 38.12 -21.48
C LEU A 439 16.75 37.94 -20.81
N LEU A 440 17.36 36.76 -20.88
CA LEU A 440 18.71 36.51 -20.34
C LEU A 440 19.77 37.37 -21.02
N LYS A 441 19.70 37.56 -22.34
CA LYS A 441 20.58 38.51 -23.05
C LYS A 441 20.37 39.95 -22.57
N TYR A 442 19.12 40.38 -22.39
CA TYR A 442 18.79 41.68 -21.80
C TYR A 442 19.35 41.82 -20.38
N PHE A 443 19.20 40.79 -19.54
CA PHE A 443 19.71 40.80 -18.17
C PHE A 443 21.25 40.74 -18.11
N GLN A 444 21.93 40.03 -19.03
CA GLN A 444 23.39 40.06 -19.15
C GLN A 444 23.90 41.44 -19.60
N PHE A 445 23.17 42.09 -20.51
CA PHE A 445 23.47 43.46 -20.92
C PHE A 445 23.33 44.45 -19.75
N TYR A 446 22.29 44.30 -18.93
CA TYR A 446 22.08 45.11 -17.74
C TYR A 446 22.99 44.75 -16.57
N SER A 447 23.43 43.49 -16.40
CA SER A 447 24.37 43.12 -15.34
C SER A 447 25.78 43.67 -15.57
N ASN A 448 26.13 43.99 -16.82
CA ASN A 448 27.34 44.72 -17.15
C ASN A 448 27.23 46.22 -16.82
N TYR A 449 26.03 46.74 -16.62
CA TYR A 449 25.77 48.06 -16.04
C TYR A 449 25.55 47.92 -14.54
N GLN A 450 26.64 48.03 -13.79
CA GLN A 450 26.69 47.94 -12.34
C GLN A 450 25.84 49.05 -11.68
N LEU A 451 24.53 48.83 -11.46
CA LEU A 451 23.74 49.63 -10.50
C LEU A 451 22.43 48.95 -10.05
N ASN A 452 22.29 48.81 -8.73
CA ASN A 452 21.09 48.47 -7.96
C ASN A 452 20.49 47.05 -8.06
N SER A 453 21.22 46.09 -7.50
CA SER A 453 20.71 44.74 -7.14
C SER A 453 19.46 44.75 -6.24
N GLN A 454 19.22 45.82 -5.47
CA GLN A 454 18.07 45.93 -4.56
C GLN A 454 16.73 46.21 -5.27
N LEU A 455 16.73 47.03 -6.34
CA LEU A 455 15.51 47.35 -7.08
C LEU A 455 15.03 46.15 -7.91
N LEU A 456 15.98 45.40 -8.47
CA LEU A 456 15.71 44.17 -9.22
C LEU A 456 15.08 43.09 -8.31
N ALA A 457 15.59 42.94 -7.08
CA ALA A 457 15.03 42.03 -6.09
C ALA A 457 13.60 42.42 -5.70
N GLN A 458 13.28 43.72 -5.57
CA GLN A 458 11.93 44.19 -5.25
C GLN A 458 10.92 43.96 -6.39
N ILE A 459 11.31 44.14 -7.65
CA ILE A 459 10.44 43.92 -8.81
C ILE A 459 10.12 42.42 -9.00
N ILE A 460 11.10 41.53 -8.77
CA ILE A 460 10.88 40.08 -8.81
C ILE A 460 9.95 39.66 -7.66
N LYS A 461 10.11 40.26 -6.47
CA LYS A 461 9.25 39.99 -5.30
C LYS A 461 7.79 40.42 -5.55
N SER A 462 7.56 41.58 -6.18
CA SER A 462 6.20 42.11 -6.41
C SER A 462 5.43 41.35 -7.50
N ARG A 463 6.08 40.95 -8.60
CA ARG A 463 5.45 40.13 -9.65
C ARG A 463 5.11 38.72 -9.17
N ASN A 464 6.00 38.10 -8.40
CA ASN A 464 5.72 36.78 -7.83
C ASN A 464 4.61 36.84 -6.77
N ALA A 465 4.55 37.91 -5.96
CA ALA A 465 3.49 38.08 -4.97
C ALA A 465 2.08 38.16 -5.58
N LYS A 466 1.91 38.87 -6.71
CA LYS A 466 0.61 38.95 -7.41
C LYS A 466 0.16 37.60 -7.97
N LEU A 467 1.09 36.83 -8.55
CA LEU A 467 0.82 35.50 -9.10
C LEU A 467 0.52 34.48 -7.99
N VAL A 468 1.26 34.54 -6.88
CA VAL A 468 1.02 33.72 -5.69
C VAL A 468 -0.33 34.04 -5.06
N ASN A 469 -0.73 35.32 -4.98
CA ASN A 469 -2.04 35.70 -4.45
C ASN A 469 -3.20 35.18 -5.31
N ILE A 470 -3.06 35.17 -6.64
CA ILE A 470 -4.09 34.60 -7.53
C ILE A 470 -4.20 33.08 -7.34
N ILE A 471 -3.07 32.38 -7.19
CA ILE A 471 -3.05 30.93 -6.94
C ILE A 471 -3.65 30.62 -5.56
N LEU A 472 -3.29 31.38 -4.51
CA LEU A 472 -3.87 31.26 -3.17
C LEU A 472 -5.38 31.54 -3.16
N TRP A 473 -5.86 32.51 -3.95
CA TRP A 473 -7.30 32.80 -4.04
C TRP A 473 -8.07 31.65 -4.66
N ILE A 474 -7.50 31.00 -5.69
CA ILE A 474 -8.06 29.78 -6.28
C ILE A 474 -8.03 28.61 -5.29
N GLU A 475 -7.00 28.52 -4.44
CA GLU A 475 -6.85 27.47 -3.44
C GLU A 475 -7.81 27.64 -2.25
N ILE A 476 -8.04 28.87 -1.79
CA ILE A 476 -8.99 29.20 -0.72
C ILE A 476 -10.42 28.92 -1.21
N GLY A 477 -10.74 29.25 -2.46
CA GLY A 477 -12.04 28.92 -3.07
C GLY A 477 -12.30 27.41 -3.21
N GLN A 478 -11.27 26.56 -3.24
CA GLN A 478 -11.41 25.10 -3.26
C GLN A 478 -11.42 24.43 -1.88
N ARG A 479 -11.09 25.16 -0.80
CA ARG A 479 -11.10 24.64 0.58
C ARG A 479 -12.34 25.01 1.38
N GLN A 480 -13.15 25.96 0.90
CA GLN A 480 -14.40 26.37 1.57
C GLN A 480 -15.65 25.59 1.12
N ASP A 481 -15.50 24.64 0.19
CA ASP A 481 -16.49 23.62 -0.20
C ASP A 481 -15.94 22.21 0.10
#